data_AF-A0A8A4ZB43-F1
#
_entry.id   AF-A0A8A4ZB43-F1
#
_cell.length_a   1.000
_cell.length_b   1.000
_cell.length_c   1.000
_cell.angle_alpha   90.00
_cell.angle_beta   90.00
_cell.angle_gamma   90.00
#
_symmetry.space_group_name_H-M   'P 1'
#
loop_
_entity.id
_entity.type
_entity.pdbx_description
1 polymer ?
#
loop_
_entity_poly.entity_id
_entity_poly.type
_entity_poly.pdbx_seq_one_letter_code
_entity_poly.pdbx_strand_id
1 'polypeptide(L)'
;MNGWLVALVAVGALTLSVAGGWAATVVVLRLASRSGDAGPPPGPTPPASGASTTPAGGTAPTLAATGPAGAESVLRGGTWIGLLERLAITGALLAGYPAAIAFVIAIKGLGRYPELRENPAASERFVIGTLTSMVWAALAGVGGLALLGGAIIPG
;
A
#
# COMPACT_ATOMS: atom_id res chain seq x y z
N MET A 1 -20.72 0.27 27.40
CA MET A 1 -19.57 -0.60 27.06
C MET A 1 -18.39 -0.25 27.95
N ASN A 2 -17.67 -1.25 28.42
CA ASN A 2 -16.51 -1.07 29.28
C ASN A 2 -15.40 -0.37 28.46
N GLY A 3 -14.85 0.75 28.92
CA GLY A 3 -13.84 1.50 28.16
C GLY A 3 -12.62 0.66 27.75
N TRP A 4 -12.25 -0.31 28.58
CA TRP A 4 -11.24 -1.32 28.28
C TRP A 4 -11.59 -2.21 27.09
N LEU A 5 -12.85 -2.61 26.94
CA LEU A 5 -13.30 -3.42 25.81
C LEU A 5 -13.25 -2.63 24.51
N VAL A 6 -13.61 -1.34 24.56
CA VAL A 6 -13.47 -0.43 23.40
C VAL A 6 -12.02 -0.33 22.97
N ALA A 7 -11.11 -0.10 23.92
CA ALA A 7 -9.68 -0.02 23.64
C ALA A 7 -9.13 -1.33 23.06
N LEU A 8 -9.53 -2.49 23.60
CA LEU A 8 -9.09 -3.79 23.09
C LEU A 8 -9.58 -4.05 21.66
N VAL A 9 -10.84 -3.75 21.35
CA VAL A 9 -11.38 -3.90 20.00
C VAL A 9 -10.68 -2.93 19.02
N ALA A 10 -10.45 -1.69 19.43
CA ALA A 10 -9.75 -0.71 18.59
C ALA A 10 -8.31 -1.14 18.30
N VAL A 11 -7.54 -1.55 19.31
CA VAL A 11 -6.17 -2.05 19.13
C VAL A 11 -6.16 -3.33 18.31
N GLY A 12 -7.10 -4.25 18.53
CA GLY A 12 -7.28 -5.47 17.75
C GLY A 12 -7.55 -5.18 16.26
N ALA A 13 -8.45 -4.25 15.97
CA ALA A 13 -8.77 -3.85 14.60
C ALA A 13 -7.58 -3.17 13.90
N LEU A 14 -6.85 -2.28 14.61
CA LEU A 14 -5.66 -1.63 14.07
C LEU A 14 -4.53 -2.63 13.80
N THR A 15 -4.26 -3.55 14.72
CA THR A 15 -3.24 -4.59 14.53
C THR A 15 -3.61 -5.55 13.40
N LEU A 16 -4.87 -5.98 13.30
CA LEU A 16 -5.37 -6.80 12.20
C LEU A 16 -5.30 -6.08 10.84
N SER A 17 -5.62 -4.78 10.82
CA SER A 17 -5.50 -3.94 9.63
C SER A 17 -4.06 -3.90 9.13
N VAL A 18 -3.09 -3.66 10.02
CA VAL A 18 -1.67 -3.57 9.67
C VAL A 18 -1.12 -4.93 9.23
N ALA A 19 -1.26 -5.97 10.04
CA ALA A 19 -0.68 -7.28 9.76
C ALA A 19 -1.36 -7.96 8.56
N GLY A 20 -2.69 -7.96 8.54
CA GLY A 20 -3.47 -8.57 7.47
C GLY A 20 -3.35 -7.80 6.15
N GLY A 21 -3.26 -6.46 6.19
CA GLY A 21 -3.09 -5.65 4.98
C GLY A 21 -1.74 -5.91 4.29
N TRP A 22 -0.69 -6.16 5.08
CA TRP A 22 0.61 -6.58 4.54
C TRP A 22 0.50 -7.95 3.85
N ALA A 23 -0.06 -8.95 4.55
CA ALA A 23 -0.20 -10.30 4.02
C ALA A 23 -1.08 -10.33 2.75
N ALA A 24 -2.23 -9.65 2.77
CA ALA A 24 -3.15 -9.56 1.64
C ALA A 24 -2.48 -8.94 0.41
N THR A 25 -1.74 -7.84 0.59
CA THR A 25 -1.02 -7.18 -0.50
C THR A 25 0.02 -8.12 -1.14
N VAL A 26 0.79 -8.83 -0.32
CA VAL A 26 1.78 -9.81 -0.81
C VAL A 26 1.11 -10.95 -1.58
N VAL A 27 0.01 -11.50 -1.06
CA VAL A 27 -0.73 -12.58 -1.71
C VAL A 27 -1.30 -12.12 -3.05
N VAL A 28 -1.98 -10.97 -3.09
CA VAL A 28 -2.58 -10.45 -4.32
C VAL A 28 -1.53 -10.13 -5.37
N LEU A 29 -0.41 -9.50 -5.00
CA LEU A 29 0.66 -9.23 -5.96
C LEU A 29 1.30 -10.51 -6.50
N ARG A 30 1.45 -11.54 -5.67
CA ARG A 30 1.92 -12.86 -6.14
C ARG A 30 0.95 -13.49 -7.14
N LEU A 31 -0.35 -13.39 -6.88
CA LEU A 31 -1.37 -13.89 -7.79
C LEU A 31 -1.38 -13.08 -9.10
N ALA A 32 -1.35 -11.75 -9.03
CA ALA A 32 -1.30 -10.86 -10.18
C ALA A 32 -0.07 -11.15 -11.07
N SER A 33 1.08 -11.44 -10.46
CA SER A 33 2.29 -11.81 -11.21
C SER A 33 2.22 -13.19 -11.89
N ARG A 34 1.32 -14.08 -11.44
CA ARG A 34 1.09 -15.40 -12.06
C ARG A 34 0.07 -15.36 -13.20
N SER A 35 -0.83 -14.39 -13.18
CA SER A 35 -1.88 -14.21 -14.19
C SER A 35 -1.45 -13.37 -15.40
N GLY A 36 -0.22 -12.85 -15.42
CA GLY A 36 0.30 -12.11 -16.56
C GLY A 36 0.72 -13.05 -17.69
N ASP A 37 -0.01 -13.01 -18.81
CA ASP A 37 0.36 -13.59 -20.10
C ASP A 37 1.83 -13.31 -20.43
N ALA A 38 2.68 -14.33 -20.32
CA ALA A 38 4.00 -14.30 -20.92
C ALA A 38 3.83 -14.34 -22.43
N GLY A 39 3.79 -13.16 -23.08
CA GLY A 39 4.14 -13.08 -24.50
C GLY A 39 5.45 -13.82 -24.73
N PRO A 40 5.61 -14.56 -25.85
CA PRO A 40 6.79 -15.39 -26.10
C PRO A 40 8.10 -14.64 -25.83
N PRO A 41 9.13 -15.31 -25.27
CA PRO A 41 10.38 -14.64 -24.92
C PRO A 41 11.00 -13.95 -26.14
N PRO A 42 11.44 -12.69 -26.03
CA PRO A 42 12.20 -12.05 -27.10
C PRO A 42 13.48 -12.86 -27.33
N GLY A 43 13.71 -13.26 -28.59
CA GLY A 43 14.93 -13.94 -29.00
C GLY A 43 16.18 -13.08 -28.72
N PRO A 44 17.37 -13.70 -28.64
CA PRO A 44 18.60 -13.01 -28.25
C PRO A 44 18.98 -11.93 -29.28
N THR A 45 19.10 -10.67 -28.83
CA THR A 45 19.75 -9.58 -29.59
C THR A 45 21.11 -9.23 -28.96
N PRO A 46 22.15 -8.94 -29.77
CA PRO A 46 23.54 -8.80 -29.29
C PRO A 46 23.83 -7.46 -28.58
N PRO A 47 24.97 -7.33 -27.86
CA PRO A 47 25.26 -6.17 -27.02
C PRO A 47 25.77 -4.98 -27.86
N ALA A 48 25.20 -3.80 -27.62
CA ALA A 48 25.76 -2.54 -28.10
C ALA A 48 26.07 -1.63 -26.89
N SER A 49 27.37 -1.43 -26.70
CA SER A 49 28.03 -0.49 -25.79
C SER A 49 27.83 0.98 -26.21
N GLY A 50 27.58 1.87 -25.26
CA GLY A 50 27.62 3.33 -25.49
C GLY A 50 27.47 4.12 -24.18
N ALA A 51 28.42 5.02 -23.92
CA ALA A 51 28.68 5.67 -22.65
C ALA A 51 27.93 7.00 -22.43
N SER A 52 27.65 7.28 -21.14
CA SER A 52 27.67 8.57 -20.41
C SER A 52 27.00 9.83 -21.01
N THR A 53 26.02 10.40 -20.27
CA THR A 53 26.10 11.76 -19.69
C THR A 53 24.91 12.06 -18.75
N THR A 54 25.22 12.45 -17.52
CA THR A 54 24.33 13.10 -16.53
C THR A 54 24.24 14.60 -16.85
N PRO A 55 23.06 15.22 -16.72
CA PRO A 55 22.94 16.35 -15.80
C PRO A 55 21.77 16.21 -14.83
N ALA A 56 22.01 16.77 -13.64
CA ALA A 56 21.17 16.72 -12.45
C ALA A 56 19.78 17.35 -12.63
N GLY A 57 18.78 16.70 -12.01
CA GLY A 57 17.42 17.20 -11.81
C GLY A 57 16.63 16.18 -11.00
N GLY A 58 16.39 16.48 -9.72
CA GLY A 58 15.83 15.61 -8.67
C GLY A 58 14.87 14.52 -9.14
N THR A 59 15.42 13.32 -9.32
CA THR A 59 14.69 12.06 -9.54
C THR A 59 14.90 11.21 -8.30
N ALA A 60 13.82 11.00 -7.52
CA ALA A 60 13.81 9.89 -6.57
C ALA A 60 13.96 8.60 -7.41
N PRO A 61 14.96 7.75 -7.14
CA PRO A 61 15.45 6.83 -8.14
C PRO A 61 14.56 5.59 -8.25
N THR A 62 14.04 5.39 -9.47
CA THR A 62 13.72 4.09 -10.04
C THR A 62 14.92 3.15 -9.88
N LEU A 63 14.62 1.90 -9.54
CA LEU A 63 15.47 0.72 -9.40
C LEU A 63 16.72 0.66 -10.34
N ALA A 64 17.78 1.42 -10.04
CA ALA A 64 19.18 1.18 -10.43
C ALA A 64 20.10 2.26 -9.82
N ALA A 65 21.11 1.83 -9.03
CA ALA A 65 22.13 2.61 -8.29
C ALA A 65 21.62 3.30 -7.01
N THR A 66 22.11 3.05 -5.78
CA THR A 66 23.51 2.87 -5.35
C THR A 66 23.55 2.22 -3.95
N GLY A 67 24.14 1.03 -3.81
CA GLY A 67 24.47 0.38 -2.54
C GLY A 67 23.30 -0.28 -1.75
N PRO A 68 23.57 -1.34 -0.96
CA PRO A 68 22.54 -2.05 -0.18
C PRO A 68 21.77 -1.16 0.81
N ALA A 69 22.40 -0.09 1.32
CA ALA A 69 21.77 0.87 2.24
C ALA A 69 20.67 1.75 1.59
N GLY A 70 20.80 2.09 0.30
CA GLY A 70 19.81 2.89 -0.44
C GLY A 70 18.54 2.09 -0.76
N ALA A 71 18.70 0.83 -1.19
CA ALA A 71 17.57 -0.06 -1.42
C ALA A 71 16.81 -0.38 -0.12
N GLU A 72 17.51 -0.60 0.99
CA GLU A 72 16.88 -0.91 2.28
C GLU A 72 16.07 0.28 2.86
N SER A 73 16.59 1.50 2.74
CA SER A 73 15.88 2.71 3.19
C SER A 73 14.64 3.04 2.35
N VAL A 74 14.69 2.83 1.04
CA VAL A 74 13.53 2.98 0.13
C VAL A 74 12.47 1.91 0.42
N LEU A 75 12.87 0.66 0.66
CA LEU A 75 11.97 -0.43 1.06
C LEU A 75 11.28 -0.16 2.41
N ARG A 76 11.99 0.50 3.35
CA ARG A 76 11.40 0.98 4.61
C ARG A 76 10.39 2.11 4.38
N GLY A 77 10.67 3.03 3.46
CA GLY A 77 9.76 4.14 3.13
C GLY A 77 8.37 3.66 2.71
N GLY A 78 8.29 2.70 1.78
CA GLY A 78 7.01 2.11 1.35
C GLY A 78 6.27 1.38 2.46
N THR A 79 7.01 0.71 3.35
CA THR A 79 6.47 -0.01 4.51
C THR A 79 5.83 0.94 5.53
N TRP A 80 6.51 2.02 5.87
CA TRP A 80 6.00 3.03 6.80
C TRP A 80 4.80 3.79 6.23
N ILE A 81 4.84 4.15 4.95
CA ILE A 81 3.71 4.77 4.26
C ILE A 81 2.47 3.85 4.33
N GLY A 82 2.64 2.56 4.02
CA GLY A 82 1.56 1.58 4.12
C GLY A 82 1.03 1.38 5.54
N LEU A 83 1.90 1.41 6.56
CA LEU A 83 1.50 1.37 7.96
C LEU A 83 0.60 2.56 8.32
N LEU A 84 1.07 3.78 8.02
CA LEU A 84 0.36 5.02 8.35
C LEU A 84 -1.01 5.09 7.69
N GLU A 85 -1.12 4.66 6.43
CA GLU A 85 -2.40 4.64 5.73
C GLU A 85 -3.42 3.69 6.35
N ARG A 86 -2.99 2.48 6.71
CA ARG A 86 -3.87 1.49 7.34
C ARG A 86 -4.36 2.00 8.69
N LEU A 87 -3.46 2.58 9.49
CA LEU A 87 -3.82 3.21 10.75
C LEU A 87 -4.79 4.38 10.55
N ALA A 88 -4.56 5.23 9.55
CA ALA A 88 -5.42 6.37 9.25
C ALA A 88 -6.80 5.93 8.77
N ILE A 89 -6.89 4.96 7.85
CA ILE A 89 -8.16 4.45 7.30
C ILE A 89 -8.97 3.73 8.38
N THR A 90 -8.36 2.76 9.06
CA THR A 90 -9.03 1.99 10.12
C THR A 90 -9.38 2.90 11.29
N GLY A 91 -8.48 3.80 11.69
CA GLY A 91 -8.72 4.78 12.75
C GLY A 91 -9.84 5.76 12.43
N ALA A 92 -9.91 6.27 11.20
CA ALA A 92 -10.97 7.16 10.74
C ALA A 92 -12.36 6.50 10.82
N LEU A 93 -12.45 5.21 10.46
CA LEU A 93 -13.70 4.46 10.60
C LEU A 93 -14.09 4.27 12.06
N LEU A 94 -13.15 3.87 12.91
CA LEU A 94 -13.39 3.68 14.34
C LEU A 94 -13.73 4.99 15.07
N ALA A 95 -13.18 6.12 14.61
CA ALA A 95 -13.47 7.45 15.12
C ALA A 95 -14.79 8.04 14.56
N GLY A 96 -15.50 7.32 13.67
CA GLY A 96 -16.75 7.78 13.07
C GLY A 96 -16.58 8.89 12.04
N TYR A 97 -15.38 9.10 11.49
CA TYR A 97 -15.08 10.12 10.49
C TYR A 97 -14.59 9.52 9.17
N PRO A 98 -15.46 8.79 8.42
CA PRO A 98 -15.07 8.12 7.18
C PRO A 98 -14.60 9.09 6.09
N ALA A 99 -15.01 10.35 6.13
CA ALA A 99 -14.55 11.38 5.20
C ALA A 99 -13.02 11.60 5.26
N ALA A 100 -12.35 11.26 6.37
CA ALA A 100 -10.89 11.34 6.48
C ALA A 100 -10.16 10.46 5.46
N ILE A 101 -10.79 9.35 5.02
CA ILE A 101 -10.22 8.40 4.07
C ILE A 101 -9.94 9.07 2.71
N ALA A 102 -10.79 10.02 2.29
CA ALA A 102 -10.58 10.74 1.04
C ALA A 102 -9.27 11.52 1.03
N PHE A 103 -8.87 12.11 2.16
CA PHE A 103 -7.58 12.80 2.29
C PHE A 103 -6.41 11.83 2.21
N VAL A 104 -6.53 10.65 2.82
CA VAL A 104 -5.49 9.60 2.74
C VAL A 104 -5.26 9.17 1.29
N ILE A 105 -6.35 8.92 0.54
CA ILE A 105 -6.30 8.56 -0.88
C ILE A 105 -5.67 9.69 -1.71
N ALA A 106 -6.07 10.94 -1.46
CA ALA A 106 -5.55 12.09 -2.18
C ALA A 106 -4.03 12.27 -1.96
N ILE A 107 -3.57 12.22 -0.71
CA ILE A 107 -2.16 12.37 -0.36
C ILE A 107 -1.33 11.23 -0.97
N LYS A 108 -1.81 9.98 -0.87
CA LYS A 108 -1.19 8.80 -1.51
C LYS A 108 -1.00 9.01 -3.01
N GLY A 109 -2.07 9.40 -3.69
CA GLY A 109 -2.10 9.53 -5.14
C GLY A 109 -1.13 10.58 -5.66
N LEU A 110 -1.06 11.74 -4.99
CA LEU A 110 -0.16 12.83 -5.36
C LEU A 110 1.32 12.45 -5.23
N GLY A 111 1.69 11.73 -4.16
CA GLY A 111 3.07 11.37 -3.87
C GLY A 111 3.72 10.43 -4.89
N ARG A 112 2.93 9.76 -5.74
CA ARG A 112 3.42 8.77 -6.71
C ARG A 112 3.06 9.09 -8.16
N TYR A 113 2.31 10.15 -8.41
CA TYR A 113 1.85 10.52 -9.74
C TYR A 113 2.98 10.61 -10.81
N PRO A 114 4.15 11.23 -10.55
CA PRO A 114 5.23 11.30 -11.55
C PRO A 114 5.78 9.92 -11.93
N GLU A 115 6.01 9.05 -10.95
CA GLU A 115 6.60 7.73 -11.13
C GLU A 115 5.63 6.76 -11.85
N LEU A 116 4.32 6.89 -11.56
CA LEU A 116 3.25 6.11 -12.20
C LEU A 116 3.04 6.51 -13.66
N ARG A 117 3.34 7.76 -14.02
CA ARG A 117 3.21 8.26 -15.40
C ARG A 117 4.32 7.72 -16.32
N GLU A 118 5.51 7.51 -15.77
CA GLU A 118 6.69 7.10 -16.54
C GLU A 118 6.78 5.58 -16.74
N ASN A 119 6.16 4.77 -15.87
CA ASN A 119 6.28 3.32 -15.88
C ASN A 119 4.91 2.61 -15.74
N PRO A 120 4.21 2.29 -16.85
CA PRO A 120 2.86 1.70 -16.80
C PRO A 120 2.77 0.39 -16.00
N ALA A 121 3.71 -0.54 -16.19
CA ALA A 121 3.71 -1.83 -15.48
C ALA A 121 3.98 -1.68 -13.97
N ALA A 122 4.77 -0.68 -13.56
CA ALA A 122 4.95 -0.37 -12.14
C ALA A 122 3.69 0.30 -11.56
N SER A 123 3.01 1.09 -12.38
CA SER A 123 1.76 1.76 -12.01
C SER A 123 0.63 0.79 -11.71
N GLU A 124 0.43 -0.20 -12.57
CA GLU A 124 -0.58 -1.25 -12.35
C GLU A 124 -0.35 -2.00 -11.03
N ARG A 125 0.90 -2.42 -10.77
CA ARG A 125 1.26 -3.12 -9.52
C ARG A 125 1.05 -2.23 -8.29
N PHE A 126 1.38 -0.95 -8.40
CA PHE A 126 1.18 0.02 -7.32
C PHE A 126 -0.31 0.23 -7.01
N VAL A 127 -1.15 0.39 -8.04
CA VAL A 127 -2.60 0.56 -7.89
C VAL A 127 -3.23 -0.70 -7.29
N ILE A 128 -2.91 -1.88 -7.81
CA ILE A 128 -3.40 -3.17 -7.28
C ILE A 128 -3.01 -3.31 -5.80
N GLY A 129 -1.75 -3.05 -5.45
CA GLY A 129 -1.28 -3.18 -4.08
C GLY A 129 -1.96 -2.19 -3.13
N THR A 130 -2.11 -0.94 -3.57
CA THR A 130 -2.75 0.12 -2.77
C THR A 130 -4.23 -0.18 -2.53
N LEU A 131 -4.99 -0.51 -3.57
CA LEU A 131 -6.41 -0.84 -3.45
C LEU A 131 -6.63 -2.05 -2.54
N THR A 132 -5.82 -3.10 -2.71
CA THR A 132 -5.87 -4.30 -1.84
C THR A 132 -5.68 -3.94 -0.37
N SER A 133 -4.65 -3.14 -0.06
CA SER A 133 -4.37 -2.72 1.31
C SER A 133 -5.48 -1.83 1.89
N MET A 134 -6.04 -0.92 1.10
CA MET A 134 -7.11 -0.02 1.54
C MET A 134 -8.40 -0.79 1.81
N VAL A 135 -8.78 -1.73 0.94
CA VAL A 135 -9.95 -2.60 1.14
C VAL A 135 -9.79 -3.41 2.42
N TRP A 136 -8.61 -4.01 2.66
CA TRP A 136 -8.37 -4.75 3.89
C TRP A 136 -8.49 -3.87 5.14
N ALA A 137 -7.88 -2.68 5.12
CA ALA A 137 -7.93 -1.75 6.24
C ALA A 137 -9.37 -1.27 6.54
N ALA A 138 -10.17 -1.06 5.49
CA ALA A 138 -11.58 -0.72 5.62
C ALA A 138 -12.38 -1.88 6.22
N LEU A 139 -12.17 -3.13 5.76
CA LEU A 139 -12.82 -4.32 6.32
C LEU A 139 -12.48 -4.51 7.80
N ALA A 140 -11.22 -4.32 8.20
CA ALA A 140 -10.80 -4.39 9.60
C ALA A 140 -11.48 -3.30 10.45
N GLY A 141 -11.59 -2.06 9.93
CA GLY A 141 -12.26 -0.95 10.60
C GLY A 141 -13.77 -1.16 10.75
N VAL A 142 -14.43 -1.60 9.68
CA VAL A 142 -15.87 -1.95 9.72
C VAL A 142 -16.12 -3.13 10.65
N GLY A 143 -15.28 -4.16 10.64
CA GLY A 143 -15.37 -5.29 11.57
C GLY A 143 -15.21 -4.85 13.03
N GLY A 144 -14.25 -3.97 13.31
CA GLY A 144 -14.09 -3.35 14.63
C GLY A 144 -15.32 -2.55 15.04
N LEU A 145 -15.87 -1.72 14.13
CA LEU A 145 -17.09 -0.96 14.38
C LEU A 145 -18.30 -1.88 14.61
N ALA A 146 -18.42 -2.99 13.88
CA ALA A 146 -19.47 -3.98 14.07
C ALA A 146 -19.35 -4.70 15.42
N LEU A 147 -18.15 -4.97 15.92
CA LEU A 147 -17.94 -5.51 17.26
C LEU A 147 -18.30 -4.50 18.37
N LEU A 148 -18.08 -3.20 18.11
CA LEU A 148 -18.46 -2.13 19.01
C LEU A 148 -19.97 -1.85 18.97
N GLY A 149 -20.58 -1.84 17.78
CA GLY A 149 -21.99 -1.53 17.54
C GLY A 149 -22.93 -2.72 17.67
N GLY A 150 -22.45 -3.95 17.48
CA GLY A 150 -23.17 -5.20 17.77
C GLY A 150 -23.47 -5.40 19.26
N ALA A 151 -22.89 -4.58 20.13
CA ALA A 151 -23.26 -4.45 21.53
C ALA A 151 -24.38 -3.41 21.79
N ILE A 152 -24.81 -2.64 20.78
CA ILE A 152 -25.77 -1.53 20.91
C ILE A 152 -26.95 -1.59 19.91
N ILE A 153 -26.89 -2.41 18.84
CA ILE A 153 -28.03 -2.64 17.93
C ILE A 153 -28.59 -4.06 18.14
N PRO A 154 -29.46 -4.31 19.13
CA PRO A 154 -30.52 -5.28 18.94
C PRO A 154 -31.51 -4.69 17.92
N GLY A 155 -31.95 -5.51 16.96
CA GLY A 155 -32.89 -5.10 15.91
C GLY A 155 -34.21 -4.55 16.42
#